data_AF-X1TMD4-F1
#
_entry.id   AF-X1TMD4-F1
#
_cell.length_a   1.000
_cell.length_b   1.000
_cell.length_c   1.000
_cell.angle_alpha   90.00
_cell.angle_beta   90.00
_cell.angle_gamma   90.00
#
_symmetry.space_group_name_H-M   'P 1'
#
loop_
_entity.id
_entity.type
_entity.pdbx_description
1 polymer ?
#
loop_
_entity_poly.entity_id
_entity_poly.type
_entity_poly.pdbx_seq_one_letter_code
_entity_poly.pdbx_strand_id
1 'polypeptide(L)'
;MTKGKGYLLPEGDASEDELACCLVFYPARDEYRRALMGSLDYLGTWIAWERDSEKRGQDAAASWKLANIQTWECCNMGYCDDLLTTLEALLAATTALECCGDQDITDGLQFTDIVVDGEG
;
A
#
# COMPACT_ATOMS: atom_id res chain seq x y z
N MET A 1 10.70 12.95 36.94
CA MET A 1 9.61 13.06 35.95
C MET A 1 8.94 11.70 35.87
N THR A 2 7.78 11.53 36.51
CA THR A 2 6.99 10.31 36.39
C THR A 2 6.47 10.22 34.96
N LYS A 3 7.00 9.26 34.18
CA LYS A 3 6.42 8.86 32.89
C LYS A 3 4.91 8.73 33.08
N GLY A 4 4.14 9.59 32.42
CA GLY A 4 2.70 9.47 32.41
C GLY A 4 2.30 8.07 31.96
N LYS A 5 1.20 7.55 32.51
CA LYS A 5 0.59 6.34 31.95
C LYS A 5 0.01 6.74 30.58
N GLY A 6 0.50 6.16 29.49
CA GLY A 6 0.02 6.40 28.12
C GLY A 6 1.15 6.53 27.09
N TYR A 7 0.81 6.48 25.80
CA TYR A 7 1.71 6.78 24.70
C TYR A 7 1.99 8.28 24.63
N LEU A 8 3.24 8.65 24.33
CA LEU A 8 3.66 10.05 24.23
C LEU A 8 2.89 10.75 23.11
N LEU A 9 2.50 12.00 23.36
CA LEU A 9 1.94 12.86 22.33
C LEU A 9 3.08 13.43 21.46
N PRO A 10 2.80 13.75 20.19
CA PRO A 10 3.75 14.50 19.38
C PRO A 10 4.01 15.89 20.00
N GLU A 11 5.18 16.44 19.68
CA GLU A 11 5.50 17.83 20.02
C GLU A 11 4.62 18.77 19.19
N GLY A 12 4.08 19.82 19.81
CA GLY A 12 3.21 20.78 19.12
C GLY A 12 1.75 20.32 19.05
N ASP A 13 1.15 20.33 17.86
CA ASP A 13 -0.23 19.89 17.65
C ASP A 13 -0.32 18.37 17.76
N ALA A 14 -1.34 17.88 18.47
CA ALA A 14 -1.64 16.46 18.61
C ALA A 14 -2.66 15.96 17.59
N SER A 15 -3.34 16.88 16.91
CA SER A 15 -4.22 16.57 15.78
C SER A 15 -3.39 16.36 14.52
N GLU A 16 -3.72 15.30 13.80
CA GLU A 16 -3.18 14.94 12.49
C GLU A 16 -4.32 14.42 11.59
N ASP A 17 -4.42 14.95 10.39
CA ASP A 17 -5.40 14.56 9.37
C ASP A 17 -4.76 13.83 8.18
N GLU A 18 -3.44 13.95 8.00
CA GLU A 18 -2.70 13.17 7.02
C GLU A 18 -2.55 11.71 7.48
N LEU A 19 -2.96 10.77 6.62
CA LEU A 19 -2.88 9.34 6.92
C LEU A 19 -1.64 8.71 6.28
N ALA A 20 -0.90 7.94 7.06
CA ALA A 20 0.15 7.06 6.58
C ALA A 20 -0.27 5.58 6.71
N CYS A 21 0.10 4.76 5.73
CA CYS A 21 -0.17 3.33 5.72
C CYS A 21 1.10 2.53 6.05
N CYS A 22 0.96 1.44 6.80
CA CYS A 22 2.06 0.52 7.09
C CYS A 22 1.66 -0.95 6.85
N LEU A 23 2.63 -1.77 6.40
CA LEU A 23 2.45 -3.21 6.27
C LEU A 23 2.80 -3.90 7.60
N VAL A 24 1.89 -4.72 8.11
CA VAL A 24 2.04 -5.41 9.39
C VAL A 24 1.91 -6.93 9.19
N PHE A 25 2.93 -7.69 9.60
CA PHE A 25 2.85 -9.14 9.72
C PHE A 25 2.30 -9.53 11.10
N TYR A 26 1.31 -10.42 11.15
CA TYR A 26 0.75 -10.95 12.39
C TYR A 26 0.55 -12.48 12.29
N PRO A 27 0.48 -13.21 13.42
CA PRO A 27 0.27 -14.66 13.38
C PRO A 27 -1.08 -15.03 12.74
N ALA A 28 -1.09 -16.07 11.91
CA ALA A 28 -2.22 -16.39 11.02
C ALA A 28 -3.55 -16.78 11.70
N ARG A 29 -3.59 -16.99 13.03
CA ARG A 29 -4.85 -17.34 13.70
C ARG A 29 -5.74 -16.11 13.87
N ASP A 30 -7.04 -16.30 13.71
CA ASP A 30 -8.05 -15.24 13.77
C ASP A 30 -8.04 -14.45 15.08
N GLU A 31 -7.70 -15.07 16.21
CA GLU A 31 -7.62 -14.39 17.50
C GLU A 31 -6.57 -13.28 17.49
N TYR A 32 -5.44 -13.49 16.80
CA TYR A 32 -4.40 -12.47 16.67
C TYR A 32 -4.82 -11.34 15.75
N ARG A 33 -5.57 -11.64 14.68
CA ARG A 33 -6.17 -10.61 13.83
C ARG A 33 -7.13 -9.72 14.62
N ARG A 34 -8.02 -10.34 15.42
CA ARG A 34 -8.95 -9.60 16.29
C ARG A 34 -8.21 -8.78 17.35
N ALA A 35 -7.15 -9.34 17.94
CA ALA A 35 -6.34 -8.64 18.92
C ALA A 35 -5.58 -7.44 18.33
N LEU A 36 -5.03 -7.58 17.11
CA LEU A 36 -4.40 -6.48 16.39
C LEU A 36 -5.39 -5.35 16.16
N MET A 37 -6.56 -5.68 15.61
CA MET A 37 -7.58 -4.67 15.33
C MET A 37 -8.11 -4.00 16.60
N GLY A 38 -8.35 -4.75 17.67
CA GLY A 38 -8.73 -4.17 18.97
C GLY A 38 -7.64 -3.28 19.57
N SER A 39 -6.36 -3.55 19.27
CA SER A 39 -5.25 -2.70 19.68
C SER A 39 -5.23 -1.37 18.91
N LEU A 40 -5.59 -1.39 17.61
CA LEU A 40 -5.76 -0.17 16.81
C LEU A 40 -6.95 0.64 17.34
N ASP A 41 -8.09 0.01 17.62
CA ASP A 41 -9.25 0.70 18.22
C ASP A 41 -8.93 1.34 19.58
N TYR A 42 -8.08 0.72 20.39
CA TYR A 42 -7.65 1.28 21.67
C TYR A 42 -6.93 2.63 21.50
N LEU A 43 -6.14 2.81 20.42
CA LEU A 43 -5.48 4.08 20.11
C LEU A 43 -6.48 5.21 19.82
N GLY A 44 -7.69 4.86 19.39
CA GLY A 44 -8.82 5.79 19.27
C GLY A 44 -9.44 6.23 20.61
N THR A 45 -8.84 5.87 21.75
CA THR A 45 -9.32 6.27 23.09
C THR A 45 -8.35 7.22 23.76
N TRP A 46 -8.85 8.30 24.38
CA TRP A 46 -7.99 9.29 25.06
C TRP A 46 -7.15 8.69 26.20
N ILE A 47 -7.56 7.53 26.74
CA ILE A 47 -6.87 6.83 27.84
C ILE A 47 -5.57 6.17 27.35
N ALA A 48 -5.46 5.87 26.05
CA ALA A 48 -4.24 5.32 25.47
C ALA A 48 -3.09 6.33 25.47
N TRP A 49 -3.40 7.63 25.51
CA TRP A 49 -2.45 8.71 25.37
C TRP A 49 -1.99 9.25 26.73
N GLU A 50 -0.78 9.80 26.76
CA GLU A 50 -0.28 10.45 27.95
C GLU A 50 -1.18 11.62 28.36
N ARG A 51 -1.20 11.88 29.66
CA ARG A 51 -1.98 12.97 30.22
C ARG A 51 -1.13 14.21 30.28
N ASP A 52 -1.62 15.28 29.69
CA ASP A 52 -1.07 16.62 29.83
C ASP A 52 -2.11 17.59 30.39
N SER A 53 -1.67 18.80 30.73
CA SER A 53 -2.54 19.86 31.26
C SER A 53 -3.56 20.36 30.22
N GLU A 54 -3.23 20.22 28.95
CA GLU A 54 -4.02 20.71 27.81
C GLU A 54 -5.06 19.68 27.34
N LYS A 55 -5.02 18.45 27.86
CA LYS A 55 -5.90 17.33 27.51
C LYS A 55 -5.84 16.93 26.04
N ARG A 56 -4.68 17.11 25.40
CA ARG A 56 -4.44 16.84 23.98
C ARG A 56 -4.55 15.35 23.60
N GLY A 57 -4.61 14.45 24.57
CA GLY A 57 -4.91 13.03 24.35
C GLY A 57 -6.25 12.77 23.67
N GLN A 58 -7.21 13.70 23.76
CA GLN A 58 -8.47 13.60 23.01
C GLN A 58 -8.27 13.86 21.51
N ASP A 59 -7.33 14.73 21.14
CA ASP A 59 -7.08 15.14 19.77
C ASP A 59 -6.33 14.02 19.04
N ALA A 60 -5.28 13.46 19.66
CA ALA A 60 -4.61 12.26 19.16
C ALA A 60 -5.59 11.08 18.99
N ALA A 61 -6.49 10.88 19.96
CA ALA A 61 -7.51 9.84 19.85
C ALA A 61 -8.50 10.09 18.71
N ALA A 62 -8.81 11.34 18.37
CA ALA A 62 -9.66 11.68 17.24
C ALA A 62 -8.98 11.34 15.89
N SER A 63 -7.71 11.69 15.74
CA SER A 63 -6.89 11.31 14.57
C SER A 63 -6.82 9.80 14.38
N TRP A 64 -6.62 9.04 15.45
CA TRP A 64 -6.62 7.58 15.38
C TRP A 64 -7.96 6.97 15.04
N LYS A 65 -9.08 7.58 15.45
CA LYS A 65 -10.41 7.11 14.98
C LYS A 65 -10.57 7.25 13.47
N LEU A 66 -10.08 8.36 12.90
CA LEU A 66 -10.12 8.56 11.44
C LEU A 66 -9.25 7.52 10.73
N ALA A 67 -8.02 7.33 11.19
CA ALA A 67 -7.11 6.32 10.64
C ALA A 67 -7.68 4.89 10.75
N ASN A 68 -8.33 4.57 11.87
CA ASN A 68 -8.96 3.27 12.08
C ASN A 68 -10.12 3.06 11.10
N ILE A 69 -10.99 4.04 10.87
CA ILE A 69 -12.07 3.93 9.88
C ILE A 69 -11.49 3.55 8.51
N GLN A 70 -10.45 4.27 8.06
CA GLN A 70 -9.79 3.97 6.78
C GLN A 70 -9.16 2.56 6.76
N THR A 71 -8.58 2.14 7.88
CA THR A 71 -8.01 0.79 8.04
C THR A 71 -9.10 -0.29 7.93
N TRP A 72 -10.23 -0.08 8.60
CA TRP A 72 -11.39 -0.99 8.58
C TRP A 72 -11.99 -1.10 7.19
N GLU A 73 -12.15 0.03 6.49
CA GLU A 73 -12.60 0.04 5.11
C GLU A 73 -11.64 -0.72 4.19
N CYS A 74 -10.32 -0.50 4.33
CA CYS A 74 -9.32 -1.22 3.54
C CYS A 74 -9.30 -2.73 3.83
N CYS A 75 -9.51 -3.12 5.09
CA CYS A 75 -9.50 -4.53 5.51
C CYS A 75 -10.82 -5.27 5.23
N ASN A 76 -11.96 -4.57 5.20
CA ASN A 76 -13.27 -5.17 4.97
C ASN A 76 -13.75 -5.06 3.52
N MET A 77 -13.31 -4.06 2.77
CA MET A 77 -13.60 -3.97 1.35
C MET A 77 -12.66 -4.89 0.60
N GLY A 78 -13.20 -5.63 -0.38
CA GLY A 78 -12.46 -6.46 -1.33
C GLY A 78 -11.54 -5.64 -2.25
N TYR A 79 -10.87 -4.61 -1.74
CA TYR A 79 -9.87 -3.84 -2.47
C TYR A 79 -8.72 -4.73 -2.93
N CYS A 80 -8.44 -5.83 -2.20
CA CYS A 80 -7.54 -6.87 -2.69
C CYS A 80 -8.12 -7.62 -3.89
N ASP A 81 -9.42 -7.89 -3.92
CA ASP A 81 -10.09 -8.58 -5.03
C ASP A 81 -10.23 -7.65 -6.25
N ASP A 82 -10.55 -6.38 -6.05
CA ASP A 82 -10.59 -5.36 -7.11
C ASP A 82 -9.17 -5.04 -7.63
N LEU A 83 -8.16 -5.02 -6.74
CA LEU A 83 -6.75 -4.89 -7.12
C LEU A 83 -6.27 -6.12 -7.88
N LEU A 84 -6.62 -7.33 -7.42
CA LEU A 84 -6.36 -8.58 -8.14
C LEU A 84 -7.00 -8.56 -9.52
N THR A 85 -8.28 -8.20 -9.60
CA THR A 85 -9.03 -8.09 -10.86
C THR A 85 -8.38 -7.06 -11.80
N THR A 86 -7.95 -5.92 -11.27
CA THR A 86 -7.27 -4.88 -12.06
C THR A 86 -5.90 -5.33 -12.54
N LEU A 87 -5.13 -6.04 -11.70
CA LEU A 87 -3.83 -6.59 -12.07
C LEU A 87 -3.95 -7.71 -13.12
N GLU A 88 -4.95 -8.58 -12.99
CA GLU A 88 -5.27 -9.60 -13.99
C GLU A 88 -5.69 -8.96 -15.33
N ALA A 89 -6.51 -7.91 -15.30
CA ALA A 89 -6.91 -7.17 -16.48
C ALA A 89 -5.72 -6.47 -17.18
N LEU A 90 -4.79 -5.89 -16.41
CA LEU A 90 -3.55 -5.30 -16.95
C LEU A 90 -2.63 -6.37 -17.55
N LEU A 91 -2.49 -7.52 -16.91
CA LEU A 91 -1.71 -8.64 -17.45
C LEU A 91 -2.31 -9.14 -18.76
N ALA A 92 -3.63 -9.30 -18.83
CA ALA A 92 -4.32 -9.70 -20.05
C ALA A 92 -4.15 -8.67 -21.17
N ALA A 93 -4.25 -7.37 -20.86
CA ALA A 93 -4.06 -6.31 -21.85
C ALA A 93 -2.62 -6.22 -22.37
N THR A 94 -1.63 -6.45 -21.50
CA THR A 94 -0.20 -6.43 -21.88
C THR A 94 0.26 -7.68 -22.61
N THR A 95 -0.36 -8.84 -22.38
CA THR A 95 -0.14 -10.06 -23.18
C THR A 95 -0.87 -10.03 -24.51
N ALA A 96 -2.00 -9.32 -24.61
CA ALA A 96 -2.70 -9.08 -25.87
C ALA A 96 -2.07 -7.97 -26.73
N LEU A 97 -1.32 -7.04 -26.11
CA LEU A 97 -0.36 -6.23 -26.84
C LEU A 97 0.82 -7.15 -27.22
N GLU A 98 0.88 -7.57 -28.47
CA GLU A 98 2.13 -8.03 -29.09
C GLU A 98 3.13 -6.85 -29.11
N CYS A 99 3.70 -6.52 -27.96
CA CYS A 99 4.67 -5.43 -27.82
C CYS A 99 5.97 -5.74 -28.60
N CYS A 100 6.19 -7.02 -28.85
CA CYS A 100 7.09 -7.55 -29.84
C CYS A 100 6.26 -8.40 -30.80
N GLY A 101 5.49 -7.78 -31.71
CA GLY A 101 5.11 -8.49 -32.92
C GLY A 101 6.38 -9.11 -33.50
N ASP A 102 6.32 -10.37 -33.92
CA ASP A 102 7.45 -11.05 -34.56
C ASP A 102 8.06 -10.07 -35.58
N GLN A 103 9.16 -9.41 -35.21
CA GLN A 103 9.99 -8.77 -36.19
C GLN A 103 10.64 -9.93 -36.87
N ASP A 104 9.97 -10.37 -37.92
CA ASP A 104 10.52 -11.22 -38.94
C ASP A 104 11.72 -10.46 -39.53
N ILE A 105 12.86 -10.59 -38.87
CA ILE A 105 14.19 -10.22 -39.36
C ILE A 105 14.57 -11.03 -40.62
N THR A 106 13.65 -11.84 -41.16
CA THR A 106 13.80 -12.59 -42.40
C THR A 106 12.89 -12.11 -43.54
N ASP A 107 12.38 -10.87 -43.50
CA ASP A 107 11.85 -10.17 -44.70
C ASP A 107 12.92 -9.83 -45.75
N GLY A 108 13.92 -10.71 -45.92
CA GLY A 108 14.32 -11.19 -47.24
C GLY A 108 14.90 -10.18 -48.23
N LEU A 109 15.32 -8.99 -47.82
CA LEU A 109 15.78 -7.95 -48.74
C LEU A 109 17.17 -7.34 -48.44
N GLN A 110 18.04 -7.97 -47.66
CA GLN A 110 19.37 -7.39 -47.36
C GLN A 110 20.61 -8.24 -47.67
N PHE A 111 20.51 -9.32 -48.46
CA PHE A 111 21.71 -10.06 -48.90
C PHE A 111 21.69 -10.49 -50.38
N THR A 112 21.16 -9.65 -51.27
CA THR A 112 21.32 -9.82 -52.72
C THR A 112 22.06 -8.66 -53.37
N ASP A 113 23.05 -8.08 -52.68
CA ASP A 113 24.10 -7.37 -53.41
C ASP A 113 24.87 -8.42 -54.21
N ILE A 114 24.57 -8.47 -55.50
CA ILE A 114 25.24 -9.30 -56.50
C ILE A 114 26.73 -8.92 -56.43
N VAL A 115 27.56 -9.86 -55.97
CA VAL A 115 29.00 -9.79 -56.20
C VAL A 115 29.18 -10.01 -57.70
N VAL A 116 29.51 -8.94 -58.43
CA VAL A 116 29.92 -9.06 -59.82
C VAL A 116 31.34 -9.59 -59.80
N ASP A 117 31.46 -10.91 -59.97
CA ASP A 117 32.73 -11.56 -60.22
C ASP A 117 33.28 -11.01 -61.54
N GLY A 118 34.32 -10.18 -61.45
CA GLY A 118 35.07 -9.71 -62.60
C GLY A 118 35.92 -10.85 -63.17
N GLU A 119 35.61 -11.30 -64.38
CA GLU A 119 36.52 -12.11 -65.20
C GLU A 119 37.23 -11.22 -66.23
N GLY A 120 38.57 -11.31 -66.29
CA GLY A 120 39.37 -10.98 -67.48
C GLY A 120 40.03 -9.61 -67.52
#